data_AF-A0A7C2SGZ4-F1
#
_entry.id   AF-A0A7C2SGZ4-F1
#
_cell.length_a   1.000
_cell.length_b   1.000
_cell.length_c   1.000
_cell.angle_alpha   90.00
_cell.angle_beta   90.00
_cell.angle_gamma   90.00
#
_symmetry.space_group_name_H-M   'P 1'
#
loop_
_entity.id
_entity.type
_entity.pdbx_description
1 polymer ?
#
loop_
_entity_poly.entity_id
_entity_poly.type
_entity_poly.pdbx_seq_one_letter_code
_entity_poly.pdbx_strand_id
1 'polypeptide(L)' 'MKMRANAFKGANKIGPEDRPVAKAALGEVVVKIPLSPICVTGVHIMKGN' A
#
# COMPACT_ATOMS: atom_id res chain seq x y z
N MET A 1 -9.55 -11.61 8.79
CA MET A 1 -8.16 -11.19 9.05
C MET A 1 -7.93 -9.83 8.41
N LYS A 2 -7.33 -8.88 9.14
CA LYS A 2 -7.01 -7.53 8.63
C LYS A 2 -5.50 -7.42 8.41
N MET A 3 -5.08 -6.55 7.48
CA MET A 3 -3.69 -6.19 7.22
C MET A 3 -3.52 -4.67 7.36
N ARG A 4 -2.32 -4.23 7.74
CA ARG A 4 -1.96 -2.81 7.72
C ARG A 4 -1.39 -2.41 6.37
N ALA A 5 -1.86 -1.30 5.83
CA ALA A 5 -1.35 -0.71 4.60
C ALA A 5 -1.15 0.80 4.77
N ASN A 6 -0.12 1.36 4.15
CA ASN A 6 0.04 2.81 4.06
C ASN A 6 -0.82 3.30 2.89
N ALA A 7 -2.00 3.84 3.18
CA ALA A 7 -2.99 4.21 2.18
C ALA A 7 -2.84 5.68 1.78
N PHE A 8 -2.69 5.93 0.48
CA PHE A 8 -2.67 7.28 -0.07
C PHE A 8 -4.11 7.75 -0.37
N LYS A 9 -4.48 8.92 0.17
CA LYS A 9 -5.79 9.58 0.02
C LYS A 9 -5.68 10.97 -0.60
N GLY A 10 -4.52 11.32 -1.15
CA GLY A 10 -4.21 12.62 -1.73
C GLY A 10 -2.89 13.19 -1.21
N ALA A 11 -2.45 14.31 -1.79
CA ALA A 11 -1.20 14.96 -1.41
C ALA A 11 -1.15 15.21 0.11
N ASN A 12 -0.05 14.79 0.73
CA ASN A 12 0.19 14.83 2.19
C ASN A 12 -0.84 14.06 3.04
N LYS A 13 -1.72 13.25 2.43
CA LYS A 13 -2.74 12.43 3.10
C LYS A 13 -2.42 10.96 2.93
N ILE A 14 -1.29 10.54 3.47
CA ILE A 14 -0.88 9.13 3.53
C ILE A 14 -0.74 8.69 4.99
N GLY A 15 -1.17 7.47 5.30
CA GLY A 15 -1.00 6.91 6.63
C GLY A 15 -1.42 5.45 6.74
N PRO A 16 -1.08 4.81 7.87
CA PRO A 16 -1.43 3.42 8.12
C PRO A 16 -2.94 3.25 8.32
N GLU A 17 -3.52 2.27 7.63
CA GLU A 17 -4.92 1.88 7.73
C GLU A 17 -5.06 0.36 7.81
N ASP A 18 -6.03 -0.11 8.60
CA ASP A 18 -6.45 -1.49 8.56
C ASP A 18 -7.33 -1.76 7.33
N ARG A 19 -6.95 -2.76 6.54
CA ARG A 19 -7.64 -3.19 5.32
C ARG A 19 -7.89 -4.70 5.36
N PRO A 20 -8.92 -5.20 4.65
CA PRO A 20 -9.06 -6.65 4.47
C PRO A 20 -7.87 -7.20 3.69
N VAL A 21 -7.42 -8.41 4.05
CA VAL A 21 -6.48 -9.16 3.20
C VAL A 21 -7.19 -9.48 1.88
N ALA A 22 -6.53 -9.19 0.76
CA ALA A 22 -7.07 -9.48 -0.57
C ALA A 22 -7.33 -10.99 -0.74
N LYS A 23 -8.33 -11.34 -1.56
CA LYS A 23 -8.57 -12.72 -2.01
C LYS A 23 -8.06 -12.84 -3.43
N ALA A 24 -7.23 -13.82 -3.70
CA ALA A 24 -6.78 -14.11 -5.07
C ALA A 24 -7.94 -14.67 -5.90
N ALA A 25 -8.09 -14.16 -7.12
CA ALA A 25 -8.87 -14.77 -8.19
C ALA A 25 -8.03 -15.76 -9.02
N LEU A 26 -8.63 -16.36 -10.04
CA LEU A 26 -7.92 -17.27 -10.95
C LEU A 26 -6.78 -16.52 -11.66
N GLY A 27 -5.54 -17.00 -11.47
CA GLY A 27 -4.34 -16.36 -12.03
C GLY A 27 -3.64 -15.38 -11.08
N GLU A 28 -4.16 -15.14 -9.88
CA GLU A 28 -3.56 -14.26 -8.89
C GLU A 28 -2.94 -15.02 -7.72
N VAL A 29 -2.02 -14.38 -7.00
CA VAL A 29 -1.44 -14.90 -5.76
C VAL A 29 -1.40 -13.80 -4.68
N VAL A 30 -1.70 -14.19 -3.45
CA VAL A 30 -1.55 -13.31 -2.27
C VAL A 30 -0.18 -13.55 -1.67
N VAL A 31 0.64 -12.51 -1.60
CA VAL A 31 2.00 -12.56 -1.06
C VAL A 31 2.09 -11.79 0.25
N LYS A 32 2.69 -12.39 1.28
CA LYS A 32 3.07 -11.68 2.50
C LYS A 32 4.36 -10.91 2.23
N ILE A 33 4.29 -9.58 2.23
CA ILE A 33 5.44 -8.70 2.01
C ILE A 33 6.20 -8.55 3.34
N PRO A 34 7.45 -9.05 3.47
CA PRO A 34 8.24 -8.87 4.70
C PRO A 34 8.86 -7.48 4.80
N LEU A 35 9.20 -6.87 3.65
CA LEU A 35 9.79 -5.55 3.53
C LEU A 35 9.41 -4.96 2.15
N SER A 36 9.02 -3.69 2.13
CA SER A 36 8.84 -2.92 0.89
C SER A 36 9.75 -1.69 0.97
N PRO A 37 10.67 -1.49 0.00
CA PRO A 37 11.53 -0.31 -0.02
C PRO A 37 10.74 0.95 -0.35
N ILE A 38 11.28 2.11 0.06
CA ILE A 38 10.78 3.43 -0.34
C ILE A 38 11.57 3.87 -1.57
N CYS A 39 10.88 4.28 -2.62
CA CYS A 39 11.48 4.92 -3.78
C CYS A 39 11.16 6.43 -3.80
N VAL A 40 12.02 7.20 -4.47
CA VAL A 40 11.85 8.66 -4.59
C VAL A 40 10.54 9.00 -5.31
N THR A 41 10.12 8.19 -6.29
CA THR A 41 8.82 8.33 -6.96
C THR A 41 7.65 8.26 -5.99
N GLY A 42 7.71 7.39 -4.96
CA GLY A 42 6.70 7.34 -3.92
C GLY A 42 6.60 8.66 -3.16
N VAL A 43 7.72 9.35 -2.92
CA VAL A 43 7.76 10.67 -2.28
C VAL A 43 7.13 11.74 -3.15
N HIS A 44 7.40 11.71 -4.45
CA HIS A 44 6.79 12.64 -5.41
C HIS A 44 5.27 12.51 -5.43
N ILE A 45 4.76 11.28 -5.52
CA ILE A 45 3.32 10.99 -5.44
C ILE A 45 2.73 11.50 -4.11
N MET A 46 3.41 11.25 -2.98
CA MET A 46 2.97 11.73 -1.67
C MET A 46 2.87 13.26 -1.59
N LYS A 47 3.77 13.98 -2.26
CA LYS A 47 3.77 15.46 -2.29
C LYS A 47 2.86 16.05 -3.37
N GLY A 48 2.50 15.25 -4.39
CA GLY A 48 1.70 15.69 -5.53
C GLY A 48 2.49 16.49 -6.58
N ASN A 49 3.77 16.13 -6.79
CA ASN A 49 4.67 16.78 -7.75
C ASN A 49 5.36 15.80 -8.70
#